data_AF-A0A8J7C7E0-F1
#
_entry.id   AF-A0A8J7C7E0-F1
#
_cell.length_a   1.000
_cell.length_b   1.000
_cell.length_c   1.000
_cell.angle_alpha   90.00
_cell.angle_beta   90.00
_cell.angle_gamma   90.00
#
_symmetry.space_group_name_H-M   'P 1'
#
loop_
_entity.id
_entity.type
_entity.pdbx_description
1 polymer ?
#
loop_
_entity_poly.entity_id
_entity_poly.type
_entity_poly.pdbx_seq_one_letter_code
_entity_poly.pdbx_strand_id
1 'polypeptide(L)'
;MPQKILILAANPKGTTPLRLDEEVREIYAGLLERAKNRDQFILEQRWAVRPRDIQRAMLDINPQIIHFSGHGAGDEGLVFEDETGSVKLIDGEALARLFELFAEQIECVVLNGCYSQVQASAIARHIKYVIGMKKAIGDRAAIEFAVGFYDAIGAGRPVKFAYKFGCTAIQLAGISEQLTPILTEKANIDDNINITLPQQQVLNEPVSEESQILNDTEIEILAKLLSRSGRAEYSARTALCKKIGIDPNQLGFIRESTVNDFALQIIDYLHSIDDIKALCKICKELEVIFKSGRYANDLEKIKFKLNCQ
;
A
#
# COMPACT_ATOMS: atom_id res chain seq x y z
N MET A 1 4.38 30.12 -11.89
CA MET A 1 3.48 30.28 -10.73
C MET A 1 4.02 29.43 -9.59
N PRO A 2 3.85 29.84 -8.31
CA PRO A 2 4.30 29.04 -7.19
C PRO A 2 3.56 27.70 -7.13
N GLN A 3 4.26 26.65 -6.73
CA GLN A 3 3.73 25.31 -6.52
C GLN A 3 2.91 25.30 -5.23
N LYS A 4 1.66 24.85 -5.33
CA LYS A 4 0.74 24.75 -4.20
C LYS A 4 0.77 23.33 -3.63
N ILE A 5 0.95 23.24 -2.33
CA ILE A 5 0.90 22.01 -1.55
C ILE A 5 -0.32 22.08 -0.66
N LEU A 6 -1.18 21.06 -0.73
CA LEU A 6 -2.35 20.93 0.12
C LEU A 6 -2.12 19.82 1.14
N ILE A 7 -2.12 20.19 2.42
CA ILE A 7 -2.13 19.26 3.54
C ILE A 7 -3.57 19.01 4.00
N LEU A 8 -3.93 17.74 4.09
CA LEU A 8 -5.19 17.23 4.59
C LEU A 8 -4.92 16.44 5.88
N ALA A 9 -5.42 16.93 7.01
CA ALA A 9 -5.23 16.28 8.31
C ALA A 9 -6.58 15.81 8.88
N ALA A 10 -6.65 14.55 9.31
CA ALA A 10 -7.86 13.96 9.90
C ALA A 10 -7.54 13.20 11.19
N ASN A 11 -8.23 13.56 12.27
CA ASN A 11 -8.05 12.97 13.61
C ASN A 11 -9.43 12.72 14.26
N PRO A 12 -10.26 11.85 13.67
CA PRO A 12 -11.64 11.64 14.12
C PRO A 12 -11.74 11.17 15.56
N LYS A 13 -12.87 11.44 16.19
CA LYS A 13 -13.22 10.90 17.50
C LYS A 13 -13.24 9.38 17.46
N GLY A 14 -12.73 8.77 18.53
CA GLY A 14 -12.70 7.32 18.69
C GLY A 14 -11.43 6.66 18.14
N THR A 15 -10.48 7.42 17.59
CA THR A 15 -9.13 6.94 17.26
C THR A 15 -8.10 7.40 18.29
N THR A 16 -6.92 6.79 18.26
CA THR A 16 -5.77 7.25 19.05
C THR A 16 -5.31 8.60 18.50
N PRO A 17 -5.25 9.67 19.30
CA PRO A 17 -4.83 10.98 18.79
C PRO A 17 -3.41 10.95 18.23
N LEU A 18 -3.27 11.39 16.97
CA LEU A 18 -1.98 11.59 16.31
C LEU A 18 -1.48 13.03 16.50
N ARG A 19 -0.15 13.23 16.50
CA ARG A 19 0.49 14.55 16.58
C ARG A 19 0.56 15.25 15.19
N LEU A 20 -0.59 15.35 14.53
CA LEU A 20 -0.68 15.91 13.17
C LEU A 20 -0.27 17.39 13.13
N ASP A 21 -0.53 18.14 14.19
CA ASP A 21 -0.11 19.52 14.38
C ASP A 21 1.41 19.68 14.37
N GLU A 22 2.11 18.77 15.03
CA GLU A 22 3.57 18.74 15.04
C GLU A 22 4.12 18.49 13.64
N GLU A 23 3.58 17.50 12.91
CA GLU A 23 3.98 17.23 11.53
C GLU A 23 3.81 18.46 10.63
N VAL A 24 2.63 19.07 10.61
CA VAL A 24 2.35 20.23 9.75
C VAL A 24 3.23 21.42 10.10
N ARG A 25 3.48 21.64 11.40
CA ARG A 25 4.36 22.71 11.87
C ARG A 25 5.79 22.51 11.38
N GLU A 26 6.33 21.30 11.46
CA GLU A 26 7.70 21.02 11.00
C GLU A 26 7.81 21.12 9.47
N ILE A 27 6.79 20.68 8.72
CA ILE A 27 6.73 20.88 7.26
C ILE A 27 6.75 22.38 6.93
N TYR A 28 5.93 23.18 7.60
CA TYR A 28 5.87 24.63 7.40
C TYR A 28 7.24 25.26 7.66
N ALA A 29 7.88 24.91 8.78
CA ALA A 29 9.17 25.48 9.15
C ALA A 29 10.29 25.10 8.16
N GLY A 30 10.32 23.85 7.69
CA GLY A 30 11.26 23.43 6.66
C GLY A 30 11.05 24.14 5.33
N LEU A 31 9.81 24.13 4.84
CA LEU A 31 9.46 24.56 3.49
C LEU A 31 9.35 26.09 3.33
N LEU A 32 8.76 26.78 4.30
CA LEU A 32 8.42 28.20 4.17
C LEU A 32 9.34 29.13 4.97
N GLU A 33 10.02 28.65 6.01
CA GLU A 33 10.95 29.49 6.79
C GLU A 33 12.40 29.27 6.37
N ARG A 34 12.81 28.01 6.20
CA ARG A 34 14.23 27.64 6.01
C ARG A 34 14.63 27.38 4.56
N ALA A 35 13.69 27.00 3.70
CA ALA A 35 14.00 26.63 2.32
C ALA A 35 14.53 27.81 1.50
N LYS A 36 15.54 27.54 0.67
CA LYS A 36 16.13 28.53 -0.25
C LYS A 36 15.11 29.06 -1.26
N ASN A 37 14.19 28.20 -1.69
CA ASN A 37 13.18 28.53 -2.71
C ASN A 37 11.78 28.70 -2.10
N ARG A 38 11.67 29.11 -0.83
CA ARG A 38 10.38 29.25 -0.13
C ARG A 38 9.32 30.04 -0.90
N ASP A 39 9.73 31.07 -1.64
CA ASP A 39 8.82 31.95 -2.41
C ASP A 39 8.20 31.24 -3.63
N GLN A 40 8.68 30.03 -3.95
CA GLN A 40 8.12 29.17 -4.99
C GLN A 40 6.99 28.27 -4.47
N PHE A 41 6.68 28.30 -3.18
CA PHE A 41 5.70 27.40 -2.58
C PHE A 41 4.57 28.16 -1.88
N ILE A 42 3.38 27.59 -1.94
CA ILE A 42 2.23 27.98 -1.12
C ILE A 42 1.76 26.73 -0.39
N LEU A 43 1.73 26.79 0.94
CA LEU A 43 1.25 25.69 1.77
C LEU A 43 -0.16 26.01 2.27
N GLU A 44 -1.12 25.20 1.84
CA GLU A 44 -2.51 25.24 2.30
C GLU A 44 -2.80 24.04 3.18
N GLN A 45 -3.61 24.24 4.23
CA GLN A 45 -3.96 23.18 5.16
C GLN A 45 -5.48 23.11 5.36
N ARG A 46 -6.00 21.89 5.49
CA ARG A 46 -7.37 21.60 5.92
C ARG A 46 -7.32 20.58 7.05
N TRP A 47 -8.01 20.89 8.13
CA TRP A 47 -8.11 20.09 9.35
C TRP A 47 -9.48 19.47 9.45
N ALA A 48 -9.60 18.38 10.22
CA ALA A 48 -10.85 17.65 10.42
C ALA A 48 -11.52 17.30 9.08
N VAL A 49 -10.72 16.83 8.13
CA VAL A 49 -11.12 16.71 6.73
C VAL A 49 -12.21 15.65 6.58
N ARG A 50 -13.35 16.05 6.00
CA ARG A 50 -14.40 15.15 5.51
C ARG A 50 -14.24 14.91 4.01
N PRO A 51 -14.83 13.85 3.44
CA PRO A 51 -14.75 13.57 2.00
C PRO A 51 -15.11 14.77 1.11
N ARG A 52 -16.14 15.55 1.48
CA ARG A 52 -16.57 16.74 0.73
C ARG A 52 -15.55 17.88 0.75
N ASP A 53 -14.75 17.97 1.82
CA ASP A 53 -13.78 19.03 2.00
C ASP A 53 -12.56 18.80 1.09
N ILE A 54 -12.22 17.54 0.81
CA ILE A 54 -11.18 17.17 -0.16
C ILE A 54 -11.55 17.72 -1.54
N GLN A 55 -12.76 17.42 -2.02
CA GLN A 55 -13.22 17.84 -3.35
C GLN A 55 -13.21 19.36 -3.49
N ARG A 56 -13.73 20.07 -2.48
CA ARG A 56 -13.73 21.54 -2.44
C ARG A 56 -12.31 22.10 -2.44
N ALA A 57 -11.44 21.59 -1.58
CA ALA A 57 -10.06 22.04 -1.50
C ALA A 57 -9.29 21.82 -2.82
N MET A 58 -9.52 20.71 -3.52
CA MET A 58 -8.92 20.46 -4.82
C MET A 58 -9.35 21.49 -5.87
N LEU A 59 -10.64 21.83 -5.92
CA LEU A 59 -11.20 22.84 -6.85
C LEU A 59 -10.73 24.26 -6.52
N ASP A 60 -10.73 24.64 -5.24
CA ASP A 60 -10.42 26.00 -4.80
C ASP A 60 -8.92 26.31 -4.91
N ILE A 61 -8.07 25.35 -4.52
CA ILE A 61 -6.63 25.56 -4.38
C ILE A 61 -5.91 25.23 -5.68
N ASN A 62 -6.35 24.20 -6.40
CA ASN A 62 -5.63 23.60 -7.52
C ASN A 62 -4.18 23.20 -7.14
N PRO A 63 -3.99 22.27 -6.17
CA PRO A 63 -2.67 21.87 -5.70
C PRO A 63 -1.92 20.97 -6.68
N GLN A 64 -0.59 21.06 -6.67
CA GLN A 64 0.31 20.15 -7.40
C GLN A 64 0.80 19.00 -6.51
N ILE A 65 0.86 19.20 -5.19
CA ILE A 65 1.20 18.15 -4.23
C ILE A 65 0.08 18.06 -3.20
N ILE A 66 -0.39 16.85 -2.93
CA ILE A 66 -1.34 16.58 -1.84
C ILE A 66 -0.66 15.73 -0.78
N HIS A 67 -0.78 16.12 0.48
CA HIS A 67 -0.31 15.36 1.62
C HIS A 67 -1.49 15.03 2.51
N PHE A 68 -1.76 13.74 2.71
CA PHE A 68 -2.69 13.27 3.72
C PHE A 68 -1.90 12.82 4.95
N SER A 69 -2.28 13.34 6.11
CA SER A 69 -1.78 12.86 7.40
C SER A 69 -2.95 12.44 8.29
N GLY A 70 -2.91 11.19 8.76
CA GLY A 70 -3.99 10.61 9.54
C GLY A 70 -3.91 9.09 9.61
N HIS A 71 -4.97 8.46 10.09
CA HIS A 71 -5.00 7.01 10.18
C HIS A 71 -5.24 6.33 8.83
N GLY A 72 -4.67 5.13 8.69
CA GLY A 72 -5.00 4.20 7.62
C GLY A 72 -5.43 2.85 8.21
N ALA A 73 -6.38 2.21 7.55
CA ALA A 73 -6.95 0.92 7.93
C ALA A 73 -6.63 -0.16 6.88
N GLY A 74 -5.48 -0.04 6.20
CA GLY A 74 -5.07 -0.96 5.15
C GLY A 74 -6.07 -0.98 4.00
N ASP A 75 -6.56 -2.17 3.63
CA ASP A 75 -7.49 -2.34 2.51
C ASP A 75 -8.82 -1.57 2.70
N GLU A 76 -9.24 -1.31 3.94
CA GLU A 76 -10.49 -0.61 4.24
C GLU A 76 -10.47 0.88 3.84
N GLY A 77 -9.29 1.48 3.76
CA GLY A 77 -9.14 2.87 3.34
C GLY A 77 -8.31 3.76 4.25
N LEU A 78 -8.35 5.05 3.92
CA LEU A 78 -7.89 6.12 4.79
C LEU A 78 -9.04 6.62 5.65
N VAL A 79 -8.70 7.08 6.84
CA VAL A 79 -9.67 7.49 7.86
C VAL A 79 -9.83 9.00 7.82
N PHE A 80 -11.06 9.43 7.57
CA PHE A 80 -11.51 10.82 7.54
C PHE A 80 -12.58 11.06 8.60
N GLU A 81 -13.05 12.30 8.69
CA GLU A 81 -14.19 12.64 9.54
C GLU A 81 -15.52 12.57 8.77
N ASP A 82 -16.59 12.24 9.48
CA ASP A 82 -17.96 12.52 9.05
C ASP A 82 -18.48 13.86 9.65
N GLU A 83 -19.76 14.15 9.44
CA GLU A 83 -20.39 15.39 9.94
C GLU A 83 -20.45 15.49 11.47
N THR A 84 -20.21 14.38 12.19
CA THR A 84 -20.20 14.32 13.66
C THR A 84 -18.78 14.38 14.23
N GLY A 85 -17.77 14.38 13.36
CA GLY A 85 -16.36 14.21 13.69
C GLY A 85 -16.00 12.76 14.02
N SER A 86 -16.83 11.79 13.63
CA SER A 86 -16.57 10.35 13.82
C SER A 86 -15.83 9.77 12.62
N VAL A 87 -15.33 8.55 12.78
CA VAL A 87 -14.59 7.83 11.74
C VAL A 87 -15.43 7.64 10.48
N LYS A 88 -14.88 8.09 9.35
CA LYS A 88 -15.36 7.78 8.00
C LYS A 88 -14.24 7.20 7.17
N LEU A 89 -14.37 5.94 6.79
CA LEU A 89 -13.43 5.30 5.86
C LEU A 89 -13.73 5.71 4.42
N ILE A 90 -12.65 6.00 3.67
CA ILE A 90 -12.69 6.17 2.22
C ILE A 90 -11.74 5.14 1.59
N ASP A 91 -12.31 4.26 0.78
CA ASP A 91 -11.54 3.24 0.08
C ASP A 91 -10.61 3.85 -1.00
N GLY A 92 -9.61 3.06 -1.41
CA GLY A 92 -8.60 3.52 -2.37
C GLY A 92 -9.12 3.73 -3.79
N GLU A 93 -10.20 3.05 -4.20
CA GLU A 93 -10.77 3.22 -5.55
C GLU A 93 -11.58 4.51 -5.64
N ALA A 94 -12.29 4.89 -4.58
CA ALA A 94 -12.97 6.18 -4.47
C ALA A 94 -11.97 7.35 -4.51
N LEU A 95 -10.85 7.24 -3.78
CA LEU A 95 -9.77 8.22 -3.87
C LEU A 95 -9.17 8.26 -5.28
N ALA A 96 -8.85 7.10 -5.87
CA ALA A 96 -8.27 7.05 -7.21
C ALA A 96 -9.15 7.74 -8.26
N ARG A 97 -10.48 7.51 -8.24
CA ARG A 97 -11.44 8.20 -9.11
C ARG A 97 -11.45 9.71 -8.91
N LEU A 98 -11.30 10.18 -7.67
CA LEU A 98 -11.18 11.61 -7.40
C LEU A 98 -9.88 12.17 -7.98
N PHE A 99 -8.74 11.53 -7.72
CA PHE A 99 -7.43 11.97 -8.21
C PHE A 99 -7.31 11.92 -9.73
N GLU A 100 -7.99 10.98 -10.40
CA GLU A 100 -8.07 10.90 -11.85
C GLU A 100 -8.57 12.20 -12.49
N LEU A 101 -9.55 12.86 -11.88
CA LEU A 101 -10.11 14.13 -12.38
C LEU A 101 -9.11 15.29 -12.37
N PHE A 102 -8.02 15.16 -11.60
CA PHE A 102 -6.99 16.19 -11.42
C PHE A 102 -5.59 15.70 -11.86
N ALA A 103 -5.53 14.64 -12.66
CA ALA A 103 -4.28 13.96 -13.00
C ALA A 103 -3.28 14.83 -13.80
N GLU A 104 -3.76 15.82 -14.54
CA GLU A 104 -2.91 16.77 -15.26
C GLU A 104 -2.27 17.83 -14.35
N GLN A 105 -2.88 18.06 -13.18
CA GLN A 105 -2.47 19.10 -12.24
C GLN A 105 -1.60 18.55 -11.11
N ILE A 106 -1.97 17.38 -10.58
CA ILE A 106 -1.31 16.78 -9.41
C ILE A 106 -0.08 16.00 -9.88
N GLU A 107 1.07 16.41 -9.38
CA GLU A 107 2.35 15.73 -9.63
C GLU A 107 2.61 14.63 -8.61
N CYS A 108 2.30 14.90 -7.33
CA CYS A 108 2.66 14.00 -6.22
C CYS A 108 1.56 13.91 -5.17
N VAL A 109 1.34 12.70 -4.66
CA VAL A 109 0.46 12.44 -3.50
C VAL A 109 1.27 11.72 -2.42
N VAL A 110 1.23 12.20 -1.19
CA VAL A 110 1.84 11.59 -0.01
C VAL A 110 0.73 11.13 0.93
N LEU A 111 0.65 9.84 1.20
CA LEU A 111 -0.33 9.23 2.09
C LEU A 111 0.37 8.78 3.38
N ASN A 112 0.53 9.71 4.32
CA ASN A 112 1.13 9.46 5.62
C ASN A 112 0.09 8.84 6.58
N GLY A 113 -0.20 7.57 6.35
CA GLY A 113 -1.11 6.78 7.16
C GLY A 113 -0.78 5.29 7.07
N CYS A 114 -0.99 4.56 8.16
CA CYS A 114 -0.63 3.15 8.25
C CYS A 114 -1.21 2.32 7.10
N TYR A 115 -0.37 1.46 6.49
CA TYR A 115 -0.78 0.55 5.41
C TYR A 115 -1.40 1.25 4.18
N SER A 116 -1.12 2.54 3.96
CA SER A 116 -1.66 3.31 2.84
C SER A 116 -1.12 2.94 1.45
N GLN A 117 -0.19 1.96 1.35
CA GLN A 117 0.35 1.48 0.08
C GLN A 117 -0.74 1.01 -0.90
N VAL A 118 -1.83 0.43 -0.38
CA VAL A 118 -2.94 -0.08 -1.20
C VAL A 118 -3.63 1.08 -1.93
N GLN A 119 -3.89 2.18 -1.22
CA GLN A 119 -4.44 3.41 -1.79
C GLN A 119 -3.42 4.08 -2.71
N ALA A 120 -2.14 4.06 -2.35
CA ALA A 120 -1.08 4.61 -3.17
C ALA A 120 -1.01 3.94 -4.55
N SER A 121 -1.10 2.61 -4.60
CA SER A 121 -1.14 1.85 -5.85
C SER A 121 -2.39 2.18 -6.69
N ALA A 122 -3.54 2.36 -6.04
CA ALA A 122 -4.78 2.73 -6.71
C ALA A 122 -4.68 4.14 -7.35
N ILE A 123 -4.11 5.11 -6.64
CA ILE A 123 -3.96 6.50 -7.11
C ILE A 123 -2.85 6.61 -8.17
N ALA A 124 -1.78 5.83 -8.05
CA ALA A 124 -0.65 5.84 -8.98
C ALA A 124 -1.02 5.41 -10.41
N ARG A 125 -2.18 4.77 -10.62
CA ARG A 125 -2.74 4.55 -11.97
C ARG A 125 -2.92 5.86 -12.74
N HIS A 126 -3.17 6.97 -12.03
CA HIS A 126 -3.49 8.25 -12.64
C HIS A 126 -2.42 9.32 -12.35
N ILE A 127 -1.87 9.33 -11.13
CA ILE A 127 -0.90 10.33 -10.65
C ILE A 127 0.54 9.85 -10.80
N LYS A 128 1.43 10.73 -11.26
CA LYS A 128 2.83 10.43 -11.58
C LYS A 128 3.60 9.83 -10.41
N TYR A 129 3.49 10.41 -9.22
CA TYR A 129 4.17 9.94 -8.02
C TYR A 129 3.20 9.81 -6.86
N VAL A 130 3.18 8.65 -6.22
CA VAL A 130 2.38 8.43 -5.01
C VAL A 130 3.20 7.71 -3.97
N ILE A 131 3.30 8.29 -2.78
CA ILE A 131 4.01 7.71 -1.64
C ILE A 131 2.98 7.20 -0.64
N GLY A 132 3.11 5.94 -0.23
CA GLY A 132 2.30 5.35 0.83
C GLY A 132 3.13 4.52 1.79
N MET A 133 2.52 4.04 2.86
CA MET A 133 3.18 3.26 3.92
C MET A 133 2.84 1.79 3.73
N LYS A 134 3.85 0.93 3.63
CA LYS A 134 3.64 -0.52 3.44
C LYS A 134 3.12 -1.24 4.70
N LYS A 135 3.40 -0.66 5.86
CA LYS A 135 3.03 -1.17 7.18
C LYS A 135 2.64 -0.04 8.12
N ALA A 136 2.35 -0.35 9.38
CA ALA A 136 2.25 0.67 10.43
C ALA A 136 3.55 1.48 10.51
N ILE A 137 3.41 2.79 10.76
CA ILE A 137 4.52 3.72 10.95
C ILE A 137 4.28 4.48 12.26
N GLY A 138 5.32 4.68 13.07
CA GLY A 138 5.21 5.50 14.26
C GLY A 138 5.15 6.99 13.92
N ASP A 139 4.42 7.78 14.73
CA ASP A 139 4.28 9.24 14.55
C ASP A 139 5.61 9.95 14.31
N ARG A 140 6.64 9.60 15.09
CA ARG A 140 7.96 10.22 14.93
C ARG A 140 8.59 9.89 13.58
N ALA A 141 8.50 8.66 13.09
CA ALA A 141 9.01 8.30 11.77
C ALA A 141 8.23 8.99 10.66
N ALA A 142 6.91 9.11 10.80
CA ALA A 142 6.04 9.83 9.87
C ALA A 142 6.44 11.31 9.78
N ILE A 143 6.70 11.96 10.91
CA ILE A 143 7.18 13.36 10.97
C ILE A 143 8.56 13.49 10.32
N GLU A 144 9.54 12.68 10.71
CA GLU A 144 10.91 12.74 10.17
C GLU A 144 10.93 12.52 8.64
N PHE A 145 10.09 11.59 8.15
CA PHE A 145 9.91 11.39 6.72
C PHE A 145 9.37 12.65 6.03
N ALA A 146 8.28 13.23 6.55
CA ALA A 146 7.65 14.39 5.95
C ALA A 146 8.60 15.60 5.94
N VAL A 147 9.30 15.86 7.04
CA VAL A 147 10.31 16.92 7.14
C VAL A 147 11.40 16.74 6.10
N GLY A 148 12.04 15.56 6.06
CA GLY A 148 13.09 15.29 5.07
C GLY A 148 12.59 15.41 3.63
N PHE A 149 11.38 14.91 3.35
CA PHE A 149 10.76 15.02 2.04
C PHE A 149 10.59 16.50 1.63
N TYR A 150 9.96 17.32 2.47
CA TYR A 150 9.69 18.72 2.14
C TYR A 150 10.93 19.61 2.17
N ASP A 151 11.93 19.32 2.99
CA ASP A 151 13.23 20.01 2.95
C ASP A 151 13.91 19.81 1.59
N ALA A 152 13.86 18.59 1.05
CA ALA A 152 14.41 18.30 -0.26
C ALA A 152 13.60 18.96 -1.40
N ILE A 153 12.26 18.95 -1.32
CA ILE A 153 11.40 19.68 -2.27
C ILE A 153 11.69 21.18 -2.21
N GLY A 154 11.76 21.77 -1.02
CA GLY A 154 12.09 23.18 -0.80
C GLY A 154 13.49 23.57 -1.29
N ALA A 155 14.41 22.60 -1.36
CA ALA A 155 15.73 22.74 -1.97
C ALA A 155 15.73 22.57 -3.51
N GLY A 156 14.56 22.40 -4.14
CA GLY A 156 14.40 22.24 -5.60
C GLY A 156 14.79 20.86 -6.11
N ARG A 157 14.77 19.83 -5.26
CA ARG A 157 15.07 18.44 -5.67
C ARG A 157 13.82 17.74 -6.21
N PRO A 158 13.97 16.81 -7.17
CA PRO A 158 12.83 16.08 -7.73
C PRO A 158 12.23 15.11 -6.70
N VAL A 159 10.96 14.74 -6.89
CA VAL A 159 10.18 13.87 -5.98
C VAL A 159 10.92 12.58 -5.62
N LYS A 160 11.55 11.89 -6.58
CA LYS A 160 12.31 10.66 -6.30
C LYS A 160 13.48 10.88 -5.33
N PHE A 161 14.16 12.03 -5.44
CA PHE A 161 15.23 12.39 -4.52
C PHE A 161 14.64 12.74 -3.16
N ALA A 162 13.58 13.54 -3.11
CA ALA A 162 12.92 13.93 -1.88
C ALA A 162 12.39 12.73 -1.09
N TYR A 163 11.81 11.73 -1.77
CA TYR A 163 11.41 10.46 -1.18
C TYR A 163 12.59 9.75 -0.49
N LYS A 164 13.71 9.58 -1.21
CA LYS A 164 14.91 8.94 -0.63
C LYS A 164 15.47 9.74 0.54
N PHE A 165 15.45 11.07 0.44
CA PHE A 165 15.92 11.96 1.50
C PHE A 165 15.07 11.84 2.77
N GLY A 166 13.73 11.78 2.64
CA GLY A 166 12.82 11.51 3.75
C GLY A 166 13.06 10.14 4.39
N CYS A 167 13.26 9.08 3.60
CA CYS A 167 13.64 7.77 4.14
C CYS A 167 14.97 7.82 4.90
N THR A 168 15.97 8.53 4.38
CA THR A 168 17.26 8.73 5.07
C THR A 168 17.09 9.53 6.36
N ALA A 169 16.19 10.52 6.41
CA ALA A 169 15.92 11.28 7.64
C ALA A 169 15.42 10.38 8.78
N ILE A 170 14.50 9.44 8.49
CA ILE A 170 14.05 8.44 9.47
C ILE A 170 15.25 7.63 10.01
N GLN A 171 16.14 7.20 9.12
CA GLN A 171 17.30 6.40 9.49
C GLN A 171 18.31 7.21 10.34
N LEU A 172 18.56 8.47 9.98
CA LEU A 172 19.46 9.37 10.71
C LEU A 172 18.91 9.74 12.09
N ALA A 173 17.59 9.77 12.27
CA ALA A 173 16.94 9.92 13.56
C ALA A 173 17.04 8.66 14.45
N GLY A 174 17.65 7.58 13.94
CA GLY A 174 17.83 6.31 14.65
C GLY A 174 16.59 5.42 14.67
N ILE A 175 15.62 5.66 13.79
CA ILE A 175 14.34 4.94 13.78
C ILE A 175 14.38 3.86 12.70
N SER A 176 14.08 2.61 13.08
CA SER A 176 14.14 1.45 12.17
C SER A 176 12.88 1.28 11.31
N GLU A 177 12.39 2.39 10.75
CA GLU A 177 11.18 2.45 9.91
C GLU A 177 11.43 3.11 8.54
N GLN A 178 12.69 3.35 8.17
CA GLN A 178 13.08 3.99 6.91
C GLN A 178 12.59 3.29 5.64
N LEU A 179 12.30 1.98 5.73
CA LEU A 179 11.79 1.17 4.63
C LEU A 179 10.26 1.14 4.57
N THR A 180 9.55 1.81 5.48
CA THR A 180 8.09 1.82 5.56
C THR A 180 7.44 2.67 4.46
N PRO A 181 7.91 3.90 4.19
CA PRO A 181 7.46 4.66 3.01
C PRO A 181 7.86 3.95 1.73
N ILE A 182 6.97 3.90 0.75
CA ILE A 182 7.18 3.32 -0.58
C ILE A 182 6.67 4.31 -1.62
N LEU A 183 7.53 4.65 -2.57
CA LEU A 183 7.17 5.41 -3.77
C LEU A 183 6.63 4.47 -4.84
N THR A 184 5.44 4.76 -5.33
CA THR A 184 4.82 4.12 -6.51
C THR A 184 4.75 5.16 -7.63
N GLU A 185 5.20 4.77 -8.81
CA GLU A 185 5.15 5.62 -10.01
C GLU A 185 4.00 5.21 -10.91
N LYS A 186 3.46 6.16 -11.67
CA LYS A 186 2.52 5.84 -12.75
C LYS A 186 3.21 4.95 -13.76
N ALA A 187 2.63 3.78 -14.00
CA ALA A 187 3.08 2.91 -15.07
C ALA A 187 2.89 3.63 -16.41
N ASN A 188 3.99 3.90 -17.13
CA ASN A 188 3.92 4.28 -18.52
C ASN A 188 3.39 3.06 -19.29
N ILE A 189 2.16 3.16 -19.81
CA ILE A 189 1.60 2.14 -20.70
C ILE A 189 2.40 2.10 -22.03
N ASP A 190 3.17 3.15 -22.34
CA ASP A 190 3.96 3.27 -23.58
C ASP A 190 5.36 2.60 -23.52
N ASP A 191 5.88 2.22 -22.35
CA ASP A 191 7.21 1.60 -22.23
C ASP A 191 7.19 0.06 -22.29
N ASN A 192 6.04 -0.56 -22.64
CA ASN A 192 5.89 -2.02 -22.74
C ASN A 192 5.18 -2.50 -24.03
N ILE A 193 5.51 -1.91 -25.18
CA ILE A 193 5.33 -2.56 -26.49
C ILE A 193 6.64 -2.52 -27.27
N ASN A 194 7.65 -3.19 -26.73
CA ASN A 194 8.69 -3.82 -27.56
C ASN A 194 8.69 -5.31 -27.23
N ILE A 195 7.61 -5.98 -27.64
CA ILE A 195 7.63 -7.43 -27.83
C ILE A 195 8.41 -7.67 -29.12
N THR A 196 9.74 -7.57 -29.03
CA THR A 196 10.61 -8.19 -30.01
C THR A 196 10.55 -9.68 -29.73
N LEU A 197 9.71 -10.40 -30.47
CA LEU A 197 9.72 -11.86 -30.53
C LEU A 197 11.15 -12.31 -30.88
N PRO A 198 11.90 -12.98 -29.98
CA PRO A 198 13.14 -13.62 -30.39
C PRO A 198 12.76 -14.86 -31.20
N GLN A 199 13.22 -14.87 -32.45
CA GLN A 199 13.20 -16.05 -33.31
C GLN A 199 13.87 -17.23 -32.61
N GLN A 200 13.24 -18.40 -32.77
CA GLN A 200 13.74 -19.69 -32.32
C GLN A 200 15.19 -19.92 -32.75
N GLN A 201 16.07 -20.15 -31.78
CA GLN A 201 17.26 -20.97 -31.98
C GLN A 201 17.22 -22.14 -31.00
N VAL A 202 17.05 -23.31 -31.61
CA VAL A 202 17.12 -24.63 -31.02
C VAL A 202 18.56 -24.85 -30.54
N LEU A 203 18.75 -24.98 -29.22
CA LEU A 203 19.91 -25.61 -28.62
C LEU A 203 19.40 -26.52 -27.49
N ASN A 204 19.56 -27.83 -27.73
CA ASN A 204 19.26 -28.89 -26.80
C ASN A 204 20.18 -28.77 -25.57
N GLU A 205 19.61 -28.76 -24.37
CA GLU A 205 20.20 -29.27 -23.13
C GLU A 205 19.07 -29.43 -22.07
N PRO A 206 19.25 -30.29 -21.05
CA PRO A 206 18.18 -31.14 -20.51
C PRO A 206 17.17 -30.38 -19.64
N VAL A 207 15.92 -30.83 -19.69
CA VAL A 207 14.84 -30.44 -18.78
C VAL A 207 15.23 -30.85 -17.36
N SER A 208 15.64 -29.89 -16.53
CA SER A 208 15.89 -30.08 -15.10
C SER A 208 14.66 -29.68 -14.27
N GLU A 209 14.34 -30.57 -13.33
CA GLU A 209 13.16 -30.69 -12.47
C GLU A 209 12.96 -29.57 -11.41
N GLU A 210 12.63 -28.32 -11.79
CA GLU A 210 12.30 -27.25 -10.81
C GLU A 210 10.79 -26.96 -10.65
N SER A 211 9.94 -27.85 -11.12
CA SER A 211 8.49 -27.66 -11.12
C SER A 211 7.82 -28.20 -9.85
N GLN A 212 7.71 -27.37 -8.79
CA GLN A 212 6.64 -27.40 -7.74
C GLN A 212 6.86 -26.47 -6.51
N ILE A 213 7.95 -25.72 -6.43
CA ILE A 213 8.27 -24.90 -5.24
C ILE A 213 7.73 -23.47 -5.40
N LEU A 214 6.86 -23.03 -4.49
CA LEU A 214 6.44 -21.61 -4.45
C LEU A 214 7.59 -20.72 -3.95
N ASN A 215 7.73 -19.53 -4.52
CA ASN A 215 8.61 -18.49 -3.98
C ASN A 215 7.87 -17.63 -2.94
N ASP A 216 8.61 -16.83 -2.18
CA ASP A 216 8.07 -15.99 -1.10
C ASP A 216 6.93 -15.07 -1.58
N THR A 217 7.02 -14.54 -2.80
CA THR A 217 5.97 -13.70 -3.39
C THR A 217 4.68 -14.48 -3.66
N GLU A 218 4.78 -15.71 -4.15
CA GLU A 218 3.63 -16.57 -4.42
C GLU A 218 2.94 -17.04 -3.12
N ILE A 219 3.74 -17.31 -2.08
CA ILE A 219 3.24 -17.61 -0.73
C ILE A 219 2.48 -16.40 -0.18
N GLU A 220 3.05 -15.20 -0.25
CA GLU A 220 2.40 -13.97 0.22
C GLU A 220 1.10 -13.67 -0.55
N ILE A 221 1.09 -13.88 -1.87
CA ILE A 221 -0.12 -13.73 -2.69
C ILE A 221 -1.20 -14.72 -2.23
N LEU A 222 -0.86 -15.99 -2.07
CA LEU A 222 -1.82 -17.02 -1.67
C LEU A 222 -2.37 -16.74 -0.25
N ALA A 223 -1.52 -16.27 0.67
CA ALA A 223 -1.91 -15.86 2.02
C ALA A 223 -2.88 -14.69 1.99
N LYS A 224 -2.60 -13.69 1.17
CA LYS A 224 -3.47 -12.51 1.01
C LYS A 224 -4.84 -12.90 0.45
N LEU A 225 -4.89 -13.80 -0.52
CA LEU A 225 -6.16 -14.31 -1.05
C LEU A 225 -6.93 -15.10 0.02
N LEU A 226 -6.22 -15.90 0.82
CA LEU A 226 -6.80 -16.66 1.91
C LEU A 226 -7.40 -15.76 2.99
N SER A 227 -6.71 -14.69 3.41
CA SER A 227 -7.26 -13.68 4.30
C SER A 227 -8.52 -13.04 3.74
N ARG A 228 -8.48 -12.57 2.49
CA ARG A 228 -9.59 -11.84 1.85
C ARG A 228 -10.82 -12.70 1.56
N SER A 229 -10.64 -14.01 1.44
CA SER A 229 -11.76 -14.95 1.27
C SER A 229 -12.63 -15.12 2.53
N GLY A 230 -12.19 -14.58 3.68
CA GLY A 230 -12.79 -14.84 4.99
C GLY A 230 -12.50 -16.23 5.55
N ARG A 231 -11.78 -17.09 4.81
CA ARG A 231 -11.45 -18.47 5.24
C ARG A 231 -10.40 -18.53 6.35
N ALA A 232 -9.62 -17.45 6.53
CA ALA A 232 -8.64 -17.30 7.61
C ALA A 232 -9.20 -16.66 8.89
N GLU A 233 -10.48 -16.22 8.89
CA GLU A 233 -11.14 -15.71 10.08
C GLU A 233 -11.20 -16.78 11.17
N TYR A 234 -11.07 -16.37 12.43
CA TYR A 234 -11.03 -17.27 13.59
C TYR A 234 -12.16 -18.31 13.58
N SER A 235 -13.38 -17.88 13.23
CA SER A 235 -14.58 -18.74 13.12
C SER A 235 -14.50 -19.77 11.99
N ALA A 236 -13.70 -19.52 10.95
CA ALA A 236 -13.59 -20.34 9.74
C ALA A 236 -12.36 -21.28 9.73
N ARG A 237 -11.34 -21.04 10.57
CA ARG A 237 -10.06 -21.78 10.55
C ARG A 237 -10.23 -23.28 10.66
N THR A 238 -11.01 -23.75 11.64
CA THR A 238 -11.25 -25.19 11.84
C THR A 238 -11.95 -25.83 10.63
N ALA A 239 -12.86 -25.10 9.98
CA ALA A 239 -13.52 -25.58 8.77
C ALA A 239 -12.55 -25.63 7.58
N LEU A 240 -11.69 -24.63 7.43
CA LEU A 240 -10.63 -24.62 6.41
C LEU A 240 -9.67 -25.79 6.60
N CYS A 241 -9.12 -25.99 7.81
CA CYS A 241 -8.21 -27.09 8.12
C CYS A 241 -8.81 -28.46 7.75
N LYS A 242 -10.08 -28.70 8.11
CA LYS A 242 -10.80 -29.93 7.73
C LYS A 242 -10.93 -30.10 6.21
N LYS A 243 -11.23 -29.02 5.49
CA LYS A 243 -11.37 -29.05 4.02
C LYS A 243 -10.04 -29.36 3.32
N ILE A 244 -8.94 -28.80 3.82
CA ILE A 244 -7.60 -29.04 3.24
C ILE A 244 -7.00 -30.38 3.70
N GLY A 245 -7.51 -30.94 4.80
CA GLY A 245 -7.14 -32.28 5.30
C GLY A 245 -6.12 -32.26 6.44
N ILE A 246 -6.00 -31.13 7.15
CA ILE A 246 -5.12 -30.96 8.31
C ILE A 246 -5.94 -31.05 9.59
N ASP A 247 -5.41 -31.75 10.61
CA ASP A 247 -5.98 -31.72 11.95
C ASP A 247 -5.72 -30.34 12.60
N PRO A 248 -6.78 -29.56 12.92
CA PRO A 248 -6.65 -28.26 13.59
C PRO A 248 -5.79 -28.28 14.87
N ASN A 249 -5.75 -29.41 15.59
CA ASN A 249 -5.03 -29.53 16.86
C ASN A 249 -3.51 -29.65 16.70
N GLN A 250 -3.02 -29.93 15.48
CA GLN A 250 -1.60 -30.00 15.18
C GLN A 250 -1.00 -28.61 14.92
N LEU A 251 -1.84 -27.58 14.77
CA LEU A 251 -1.42 -26.22 14.46
C LEU A 251 -1.41 -25.37 15.74
N GLY A 252 -0.22 -25.19 16.33
CA GLY A 252 -0.04 -24.36 17.54
C GLY A 252 -0.50 -22.91 17.38
N PHE A 253 -0.56 -22.43 16.14
CA PHE A 253 -0.92 -21.04 15.80
C PHE A 253 -2.41 -20.83 15.46
N ILE A 254 -3.24 -21.88 15.51
CA ILE A 254 -4.63 -21.78 15.03
C ILE A 254 -5.50 -20.80 15.83
N ARG A 255 -5.22 -20.61 17.13
CA ARG A 255 -6.05 -19.77 18.02
C ARG A 255 -5.45 -18.39 18.29
N GLU A 256 -4.14 -18.24 18.20
CA GLU A 256 -3.42 -17.06 18.69
C GLU A 256 -3.06 -16.07 17.59
N SER A 257 -3.05 -16.52 16.34
CA SER A 257 -2.65 -15.69 15.21
C SER A 257 -3.76 -14.74 14.75
N THR A 258 -3.38 -13.56 14.24
CA THR A 258 -4.31 -12.69 13.49
C THR A 258 -4.76 -13.37 12.20
N VAL A 259 -5.76 -12.82 11.50
CA VAL A 259 -6.24 -13.39 10.22
C VAL A 259 -5.09 -13.51 9.20
N ASN A 260 -4.25 -12.47 9.10
CA ASN A 260 -3.12 -12.45 8.17
C ASN A 260 -1.99 -13.38 8.62
N ASP A 261 -1.66 -13.40 9.91
CA ASP A 261 -0.62 -14.28 10.43
C ASP A 261 -1.02 -15.75 10.26
N PHE A 262 -2.28 -16.10 10.52
CA PHE A 262 -2.78 -17.46 10.29
C PHE A 262 -2.70 -17.85 8.81
N ALA A 263 -3.09 -16.94 7.90
CA ALA A 263 -3.06 -17.20 6.47
C ALA A 263 -1.64 -17.41 5.94
N LEU A 264 -0.67 -16.65 6.43
CA LEU A 264 0.73 -16.82 6.06
C LEU A 264 1.30 -18.12 6.67
N GLN A 265 1.12 -18.31 7.98
CA GLN A 265 1.63 -19.47 8.71
C GLN A 265 1.07 -20.80 8.19
N ILE A 266 -0.19 -20.86 7.77
CA ILE A 266 -0.77 -22.10 7.24
C ILE A 266 -0.19 -22.45 5.86
N ILE A 267 0.12 -21.45 5.04
CA ILE A 267 0.70 -21.67 3.71
C ILE A 267 2.19 -22.00 3.83
N ASP A 268 2.93 -21.28 4.69
CA ASP A 268 4.33 -21.58 5.01
C ASP A 268 4.47 -22.99 5.59
N TYR A 269 3.59 -23.36 6.52
CA TYR A 269 3.57 -24.71 7.09
C TYR A 269 3.37 -25.77 6.00
N LEU A 270 2.37 -25.60 5.13
CA LEU A 270 2.06 -26.54 4.06
C LEU A 270 3.17 -26.64 3.01
N HIS A 271 3.80 -25.51 2.69
CA HIS A 271 4.95 -25.46 1.79
C HIS A 271 6.17 -26.14 2.41
N SER A 272 6.45 -25.92 3.70
CA SER A 272 7.60 -26.53 4.39
C SER A 272 7.54 -28.05 4.52
N ILE A 273 6.34 -28.64 4.44
CA ILE A 273 6.13 -30.10 4.47
C ILE A 273 5.83 -30.68 3.08
N ASP A 274 5.98 -29.88 2.03
CA ASP A 274 5.70 -30.24 0.63
C ASP A 274 4.28 -30.83 0.40
N ASP A 275 3.28 -30.40 1.18
CA ASP A 275 1.89 -30.86 1.00
C ASP A 275 1.16 -30.05 -0.08
N ILE A 276 1.58 -30.30 -1.31
CA ILE A 276 1.04 -29.70 -2.54
C ILE A 276 -0.47 -29.98 -2.67
N LYS A 277 -0.94 -31.13 -2.18
CA LYS A 277 -2.37 -31.49 -2.23
C LYS A 277 -3.21 -30.54 -1.38
N ALA A 278 -2.75 -30.20 -0.18
CA ALA A 278 -3.43 -29.23 0.67
C ALA A 278 -3.36 -27.81 0.08
N LEU A 279 -2.22 -27.40 -0.48
CA LEU A 279 -2.08 -26.11 -1.18
C LEU A 279 -3.04 -26.00 -2.39
N CYS A 280 -3.20 -27.07 -3.18
CA CYS A 280 -4.16 -27.10 -4.27
C CYS A 280 -5.62 -27.02 -3.79
N LYS A 281 -5.95 -27.62 -2.63
CA LYS A 281 -7.29 -27.48 -2.04
C LYS A 281 -7.56 -26.05 -1.57
N ILE A 282 -6.54 -25.36 -1.04
CA ILE A 282 -6.63 -23.91 -0.75
C ILE A 282 -6.94 -23.16 -2.05
N CYS A 283 -6.17 -23.41 -3.12
CA CYS A 283 -6.41 -22.75 -4.41
C CYS A 283 -7.83 -22.97 -4.93
N LYS A 284 -8.38 -24.18 -4.80
CA LYS A 284 -9.76 -24.51 -5.18
C LYS A 284 -10.80 -23.75 -4.36
N GLU A 285 -10.60 -23.62 -3.05
CA GLU A 285 -11.50 -22.81 -2.20
C GLU A 285 -11.48 -21.33 -2.59
N LEU A 286 -10.32 -20.82 -2.99
CA LEU A 286 -10.15 -19.43 -3.42
C LEU A 286 -10.70 -19.18 -4.81
N GLU A 287 -10.60 -20.15 -5.71
CA GLU A 287 -11.12 -20.05 -7.08
C GLU A 287 -12.63 -19.80 -7.11
N VAL A 288 -13.40 -20.39 -6.19
CA VAL A 288 -14.84 -20.12 -6.07
C VAL A 288 -15.14 -18.62 -5.89
N ILE A 289 -14.23 -17.89 -5.25
CA ILE A 289 -14.39 -16.48 -4.87
C ILE A 289 -13.69 -15.55 -5.88
N PHE A 290 -12.51 -15.95 -6.39
CA PHE A 290 -11.64 -15.12 -7.23
C PHE A 290 -11.57 -15.55 -8.70
N LYS A 291 -12.59 -16.27 -9.19
CA LYS A 291 -12.73 -16.75 -10.57
C LYS A 291 -12.61 -15.67 -11.66
N SER A 292 -12.81 -14.41 -11.30
CA SER A 292 -12.67 -13.28 -12.22
C SER A 292 -12.13 -12.05 -11.47
N GLY A 293 -11.46 -11.15 -12.19
CA GLY A 293 -10.93 -9.91 -11.62
C GLY A 293 -9.41 -9.92 -11.38
N ARG A 294 -8.94 -8.95 -10.60
CA ARG A 294 -7.52 -8.58 -10.45
C ARG A 294 -6.61 -9.74 -10.03
N TYR A 295 -7.14 -10.70 -9.27
CA TYR A 295 -6.37 -11.81 -8.67
C TYR A 295 -6.48 -13.14 -9.43
N ALA A 296 -7.29 -13.21 -10.48
CA ALA A 296 -7.53 -14.45 -11.21
C ALA A 296 -6.24 -14.96 -11.88
N ASN A 297 -5.47 -14.06 -12.51
CA ASN A 297 -4.23 -14.41 -13.19
C ASN A 297 -3.14 -14.89 -12.22
N ASP A 298 -3.06 -14.29 -11.03
CA ASP A 298 -2.05 -14.68 -10.03
C ASP A 298 -2.38 -16.05 -9.43
N LEU A 299 -3.67 -16.30 -9.14
CA LEU A 299 -4.13 -17.60 -8.66
C LEU A 299 -3.94 -18.71 -9.72
N GLU A 300 -4.20 -18.41 -11.00
CA GLU A 300 -3.97 -19.38 -12.09
C GLU A 300 -2.48 -19.70 -12.29
N LYS A 301 -1.58 -18.71 -12.17
CA LYS A 301 -0.13 -18.96 -12.20
C LYS A 301 0.33 -19.86 -11.06
N ILE A 302 -0.16 -19.61 -9.84
CA ILE A 302 0.16 -20.43 -8.66
C ILE A 302 -0.38 -21.86 -8.84
N LYS A 303 -1.62 -22.02 -9.32
CA LYS A 303 -2.20 -23.33 -9.63
C LYS A 303 -1.42 -24.09 -10.68
N PHE A 304 -1.00 -23.41 -11.76
CA PHE A 304 -0.18 -24.01 -12.82
C PHE A 304 1.16 -24.50 -12.26
N LYS A 305 1.81 -23.69 -11.42
CA LYS A 305 3.10 -24.05 -10.79
C LYS A 305 2.98 -25.21 -9.81
N LEU A 306 1.88 -25.28 -9.06
CA LEU A 306 1.58 -26.38 -8.13
C LEU A 306 1.01 -27.63 -8.83
N ASN A 307 0.81 -27.61 -10.15
CA ASN A 307 0.17 -28.69 -10.91
C ASN A 307 -1.20 -29.10 -10.35
N CYS A 308 -2.02 -28.13 -9.94
CA CYS A 308 -3.35 -28.40 -9.41
C CYS A 308 -4.30 -28.88 -10.51
N GLN A 309 -4.58 -30.19 -10.55
CA GLN A 309 -5.62 -30.80 -11.40
C GLN A 309 -7.04 -30.50 -10.91
#